data_AF-X6NM45-F1
#
_entry.id   AF-X6NM45-F1
#
_cell.length_a   1.000
_cell.length_b   1.000
_cell.length_c   1.000
_cell.angle_alpha   90.00
_cell.angle_beta   90.00
_cell.angle_gamma   90.00
#
_symmetry.space_group_name_H-M   'P 1'
#
loop_
_entity.id
_entity.type
_entity.pdbx_description
1 polymer ?
#
loop_
_entity_poly.entity_id
_entity_poly.type
_entity_poly.pdbx_seq_one_letter_code
_entity_poly.pdbx_strand_id
1 'polypeptide(L)'
;MKHVKPDTPVHMQALTGSARKDGKNGSFSKKKTLFLIDFVINRVKMSRKETITTPLTKLLGIECPIILAGMNKAAGPELAAVISNCGGLGVIGGVLMSPRILKTAISVLKKNLDEDKKSNFGVDLLIPQVGGSARKTNKDYTEGQLEELVDVIIESKAKLFVCAVGVPPKWVVEKFHKNNILCANMVGHPKHVDKACVQGVDIIIAQGEQKKRGRGGGKKNFFFFWNRKFYFFLFFFPSKKIRKKKEK
;
A
#
# COMPACT_ATOMS: atom_id res chain seq x y z
N MET A 1 -33.59 -1.75 18.62
CA MET A 1 -32.33 -1.40 19.32
C MET A 1 -32.29 -2.16 20.64
N LYS A 2 -31.39 -3.13 20.80
CA LYS A 2 -31.13 -3.75 22.11
C LYS A 2 -29.80 -3.17 22.62
N HIS A 3 -29.87 -2.42 23.71
CA HIS A 3 -28.71 -1.90 24.42
C HIS A 3 -27.85 -3.05 24.93
N VAL A 4 -26.63 -3.17 24.43
CA VAL A 4 -25.57 -3.97 25.04
C VAL A 4 -24.92 -3.08 26.10
N LYS A 5 -25.01 -3.49 27.37
CA LYS A 5 -24.33 -2.81 28.49
C LYS A 5 -22.81 -3.05 28.36
N PRO A 6 -21.96 -2.08 28.73
CA PRO A 6 -20.53 -2.30 28.79
C PRO A 6 -20.21 -3.30 29.90
N ASP A 7 -19.47 -4.34 29.54
CA ASP A 7 -19.00 -5.36 30.47
C ASP A 7 -18.14 -4.75 31.59
N THR A 8 -18.36 -5.26 32.79
CA THR A 8 -17.77 -4.97 34.09
C THR A 8 -16.24 -4.83 34.06
N PRO A 9 -15.63 -3.92 34.84
CA PRO A 9 -14.18 -3.79 34.89
C PRO A 9 -13.55 -5.04 35.52
N VAL A 10 -12.84 -5.82 34.72
CA VAL A 10 -12.02 -6.92 35.24
C VAL A 10 -10.79 -6.30 35.88
N HIS A 11 -10.72 -6.42 37.21
CA HIS A 11 -9.58 -6.00 38.02
C HIS A 11 -8.26 -6.47 37.42
N MET A 12 -7.44 -5.51 37.01
CA MET A 12 -6.03 -5.72 36.72
C MET A 12 -5.33 -5.97 38.05
N GLN A 13 -5.30 -7.22 38.53
CA GLN A 13 -4.26 -7.61 39.47
C GLN A 13 -2.95 -7.53 38.72
N ALA A 14 -2.21 -6.45 38.97
CA ALA A 14 -0.83 -6.34 38.59
C ALA A 14 -0.09 -7.55 39.17
N LEU A 15 0.32 -8.48 38.30
CA LEU A 15 1.40 -9.42 38.63
C LEU A 15 2.71 -8.63 38.62
N THR A 16 2.82 -7.61 39.47
CA THR A 16 4.11 -7.18 40.02
C THR A 16 4.47 -8.20 41.09
N GLY A 17 4.86 -9.39 40.65
CA GLY A 17 5.63 -10.29 41.48
C GLY A 17 6.97 -9.62 41.72
N SER A 18 7.09 -8.93 42.87
CA SER A 18 8.38 -8.52 43.41
C SER A 18 9.30 -9.74 43.38
N ALA A 19 10.45 -9.59 42.72
CA ALA A 19 11.49 -10.60 42.72
C ALA A 19 11.98 -10.76 44.17
N ARG A 20 11.39 -11.71 44.91
CA ARG A 20 12.08 -12.30 46.05
C ARG A 20 13.23 -13.14 45.48
N LYS A 21 14.44 -12.71 45.82
CA LYS A 21 15.69 -13.44 45.60
C LYS A 21 15.66 -14.67 46.53
N ASP A 22 14.90 -15.69 46.14
CA ASP A 22 15.09 -17.01 46.70
C ASP A 22 16.18 -17.67 45.87
N GLY A 23 17.37 -17.73 46.45
CA GLY A 23 18.55 -18.32 45.85
C GLY A 23 18.28 -19.78 45.47
N LYS A 24 18.00 -20.01 44.19
CA LYS A 24 18.22 -21.25 43.42
C LYS A 24 17.96 -20.90 41.95
N ASN A 25 18.93 -21.22 41.09
CA ASN A 25 18.97 -20.95 39.64
C ASN A 25 17.60 -21.02 38.96
N GLY A 26 17.01 -19.85 38.69
CA GLY A 26 15.73 -19.73 38.01
C GLY A 26 15.89 -19.86 36.49
N SER A 27 16.06 -21.08 35.98
CA SER A 27 15.86 -21.29 34.54
C SER A 27 14.37 -21.10 34.26
N PHE A 28 14.03 -20.01 33.57
CA PHE A 28 12.69 -19.84 33.02
C PHE A 28 12.42 -21.03 32.10
N SER A 29 11.46 -21.90 32.47
CA SER A 29 11.13 -23.08 31.67
C SER A 29 10.80 -22.63 30.24
N LYS A 30 11.51 -23.17 29.24
CA LYS A 30 11.31 -22.85 27.80
C LYS A 30 9.83 -22.86 27.41
N LYS A 31 9.01 -23.72 28.03
CA LYS A 31 7.56 -23.81 27.82
C LYS A 31 6.79 -22.55 28.25
N LYS A 32 7.16 -21.90 29.36
CA LYS A 32 6.52 -20.66 29.83
C LYS A 32 6.89 -19.47 28.94
N THR A 33 8.14 -19.41 28.47
CA THR A 33 8.59 -18.38 27.52
C THR A 33 7.90 -18.53 26.16
N LEU A 34 7.81 -19.76 25.63
CA LEU A 34 7.07 -20.04 24.39
C LEU A 34 5.59 -19.69 24.52
N PHE A 35 4.95 -20.06 25.64
CA PHE A 35 3.54 -19.73 25.88
C PHE A 35 3.32 -18.21 25.97
N LEU A 36 4.22 -17.47 26.60
CA LEU A 36 4.10 -16.01 26.70
C LEU A 36 4.29 -15.35 25.33
N ILE A 37 5.23 -15.85 24.52
CA ILE A 37 5.45 -15.39 23.14
C ILE A 37 4.22 -15.70 22.29
N ASP A 38 3.71 -16.93 22.32
CA ASP A 38 2.49 -17.33 21.61
C ASP A 38 1.27 -16.55 22.09
N PHE A 39 1.15 -16.28 23.39
CA PHE A 39 0.06 -15.50 23.95
C PHE A 39 0.11 -14.04 23.49
N VAL A 40 1.30 -13.42 23.49
CA VAL A 40 1.50 -12.04 23.00
C VAL A 40 1.27 -11.98 21.49
N ILE A 41 1.80 -12.92 20.72
CA ILE A 41 1.58 -13.02 19.27
C ILE A 41 0.09 -13.22 18.98
N ASN A 42 -0.60 -14.10 19.71
CA ASN A 42 -2.03 -14.34 19.54
C ASN A 42 -2.87 -13.15 20.01
N ARG A 43 -2.48 -12.43 21.08
CA ARG A 43 -3.15 -11.20 21.52
C ARG A 43 -2.98 -10.06 20.50
N VAL A 44 -1.80 -9.89 19.93
CA VAL A 44 -1.53 -8.90 18.87
C VAL A 44 -2.24 -9.29 17.57
N LYS A 45 -2.37 -10.59 17.25
CA LYS A 45 -3.23 -11.09 16.16
C LYS A 45 -4.72 -10.84 16.46
N MET A 46 -5.16 -11.05 17.71
CA MET A 46 -6.55 -10.86 18.13
C MET A 46 -6.98 -9.38 18.22
N SER A 47 -6.07 -8.43 18.45
CA SER A 47 -6.43 -7.00 18.45
C SER A 47 -6.62 -6.41 17.05
N ARG A 48 -6.46 -7.21 15.97
CA ARG A 48 -6.70 -6.82 14.57
C ARG A 48 -8.18 -6.87 14.15
N LYS A 49 -9.12 -6.99 15.09
CA LYS A 49 -10.48 -7.45 14.76
C LYS A 49 -11.45 -6.38 14.25
N GLU A 50 -11.05 -5.11 14.21
CA GLU A 50 -11.86 -4.05 13.61
C GLU A 50 -11.20 -3.54 12.34
N THR A 51 -11.37 -4.27 11.23
CA THR A 51 -11.07 -3.78 9.89
C THR A 51 -12.36 -3.51 9.12
N ILE A 52 -12.36 -2.42 8.35
CA ILE A 52 -13.51 -2.07 7.51
C ILE A 52 -13.43 -2.91 6.24
N THR A 53 -14.44 -3.75 6.01
CA THR A 53 -14.59 -4.45 4.73
C THR A 53 -15.14 -3.48 3.69
N THR A 54 -14.44 -3.36 2.57
CA THR A 54 -14.82 -2.52 1.43
C THR A 54 -14.83 -3.33 0.15
N PRO A 55 -15.45 -2.87 -0.94
CA PRO A 55 -15.33 -3.56 -2.22
C PRO A 55 -13.88 -3.59 -2.74
N LEU A 56 -13.03 -2.63 -2.35
CA LEU A 56 -11.59 -2.66 -2.61
C LEU A 56 -10.92 -3.85 -1.91
N THR A 57 -11.21 -4.08 -0.63
CA THR A 57 -10.63 -5.20 0.12
C THR A 57 -11.10 -6.55 -0.41
N LYS A 58 -12.36 -6.64 -0.86
CA LYS A 58 -12.89 -7.84 -1.54
C LYS A 58 -12.23 -8.06 -2.91
N LEU A 59 -12.10 -7.00 -3.71
CA LEU A 59 -11.51 -7.06 -5.05
C LEU A 59 -10.03 -7.48 -5.00
N LEU A 60 -9.27 -6.92 -4.07
CA LEU A 60 -7.85 -7.24 -3.89
C LEU A 60 -7.62 -8.46 -2.99
N GLY A 61 -8.65 -8.98 -2.30
CA GLY A 61 -8.48 -10.06 -1.32
C GLY A 61 -7.48 -9.70 -0.22
N ILE A 62 -7.60 -8.50 0.34
CA ILE A 62 -6.77 -8.00 1.45
C ILE A 62 -7.64 -7.76 2.69
N GLU A 63 -7.04 -7.79 3.88
CA GLU A 63 -7.76 -7.66 5.16
C GLU A 63 -7.98 -6.20 5.55
N CYS A 64 -7.02 -5.35 5.19
CA CYS A 64 -6.98 -3.93 5.56
C CYS A 64 -7.09 -3.08 4.29
N PRO A 65 -7.98 -2.07 4.23
CA PRO A 65 -8.14 -1.18 3.08
C PRO A 65 -6.99 -0.16 2.96
N ILE A 66 -5.75 -0.62 3.12
CA ILE A 66 -4.53 0.18 3.09
C ILE A 66 -3.64 -0.36 1.98
N ILE A 67 -3.37 0.50 1.01
CA ILE A 67 -2.42 0.26 -0.08
C ILE A 67 -1.24 1.21 0.15
N LEU A 68 -0.03 0.67 0.20
CA LEU A 68 1.19 1.47 0.20
C LEU A 68 1.37 2.10 -1.18
N ALA A 69 1.58 3.42 -1.25
CA ALA A 69 1.86 4.07 -2.52
C ALA A 69 3.23 3.65 -3.08
N GLY A 70 3.33 3.47 -4.40
CA GLY A 70 4.56 3.13 -5.12
C GLY A 70 5.55 4.30 -5.18
N MET A 71 6.13 4.68 -4.04
CA MET A 71 7.05 5.81 -3.94
C MET A 71 8.48 5.39 -4.25
N ASN A 72 8.95 5.62 -5.48
CA ASN A 72 10.34 5.36 -5.83
C ASN A 72 11.30 6.06 -4.85
N LYS A 73 12.37 5.37 -4.43
CA LYS A 73 13.38 5.76 -3.41
C LYS A 73 12.89 5.90 -1.96
N ALA A 74 11.59 5.88 -1.68
CA ALA A 74 11.06 6.03 -0.32
C ALA A 74 10.34 4.77 0.21
N ALA A 75 9.69 4.03 -0.69
CA ALA A 75 8.99 2.78 -0.39
C ALA A 75 9.66 1.63 -1.16
N GLY A 76 10.66 1.02 -0.52
CA GLY A 76 11.40 -0.11 -1.08
C GLY A 76 10.66 -1.46 -0.96
N PRO A 77 11.23 -2.53 -1.56
CA PRO A 77 10.69 -3.90 -1.52
C PRO A 77 10.33 -4.42 -0.11
N GLU A 78 11.16 -4.10 0.87
CA GLU A 78 11.02 -4.56 2.25
C GLU A 78 9.80 -3.90 2.93
N LEU A 79 9.61 -2.59 2.72
CA LEU A 79 8.46 -1.89 3.26
C LEU A 79 7.16 -2.41 2.64
N ALA A 80 7.17 -2.62 1.32
CA ALA A 80 6.01 -3.20 0.62
C ALA A 80 5.68 -4.60 1.17
N ALA A 81 6.68 -5.46 1.39
CA ALA A 81 6.47 -6.79 1.98
C ALA A 81 5.86 -6.71 3.39
N VAL A 82 6.34 -5.81 4.24
CA VAL A 82 5.79 -5.62 5.61
C VAL A 82 4.31 -5.24 5.55
N ILE A 83 3.93 -4.27 4.71
CA ILE A 83 2.52 -3.85 4.59
C ILE A 83 1.62 -4.99 4.09
N SER A 84 2.10 -5.77 3.12
CA SER A 84 1.39 -6.95 2.63
C SER A 84 1.21 -8.01 3.70
N ASN A 85 2.25 -8.31 4.49
CA ASN A 85 2.16 -9.28 5.59
C ASN A 85 1.22 -8.81 6.70
N CYS A 86 1.11 -7.49 6.92
CA CYS A 86 0.15 -6.88 7.84
C CYS A 86 -1.31 -6.89 7.35
N GLY A 87 -1.59 -7.43 6.16
CA GLY A 87 -2.94 -7.56 5.62
C GLY A 87 -3.38 -6.40 4.70
N GLY A 88 -2.49 -5.45 4.41
CA GLY A 88 -2.68 -4.46 3.35
C GLY A 88 -2.15 -4.95 1.99
N LEU A 89 -1.87 -4.00 1.09
CA LEU A 89 -1.19 -4.27 -0.18
C LEU A 89 0.04 -3.36 -0.34
N GLY A 90 1.24 -3.94 -0.34
CA GLY A 90 2.47 -3.25 -0.70
C GLY A 90 2.60 -3.03 -2.21
N VAL A 91 2.99 -1.83 -2.63
CA VAL A 91 3.28 -1.52 -4.05
C VAL A 91 4.72 -1.03 -4.19
N ILE A 92 5.48 -1.63 -5.10
CA ILE A 92 6.84 -1.19 -5.46
C ILE A 92 6.74 -0.06 -6.47
N GLY A 93 7.43 1.06 -6.23
CA GLY A 93 7.60 2.12 -7.23
C GLY A 93 8.71 1.78 -8.23
N GLY A 94 8.33 1.38 -9.45
CA GLY A 94 9.24 0.96 -10.54
C GLY A 94 9.76 2.10 -11.43
N VAL A 95 9.60 3.35 -10.99
CA VAL A 95 9.99 4.53 -11.77
C VAL A 95 11.49 4.51 -12.09
N LEU A 96 11.86 4.66 -13.37
CA LEU A 96 13.26 4.62 -13.85
C LEU A 96 13.99 3.30 -13.56
N MET A 97 13.27 2.20 -13.29
CA MET A 97 13.86 0.87 -13.18
C MET A 97 13.88 0.20 -14.55
N SER A 98 15.01 -0.42 -14.91
CA SER A 98 15.03 -1.38 -16.01
C SER A 98 14.35 -2.69 -15.59
N PRO A 99 13.93 -3.55 -16.54
CA PRO A 99 13.33 -4.86 -16.24
C PRO A 99 14.17 -5.71 -15.28
N ARG A 100 15.50 -5.68 -15.44
CA ARG A 100 16.44 -6.37 -14.55
C ARG A 100 16.37 -5.85 -13.11
N ILE A 101 16.33 -4.52 -12.93
CA ILE A 101 16.25 -3.90 -11.60
C ILE A 101 14.89 -4.22 -10.96
N LEU A 102 13.80 -4.12 -11.73
CA LEU A 102 12.47 -4.45 -11.25
C LEU A 102 12.38 -5.93 -10.81
N LYS A 103 12.94 -6.86 -11.59
CA LYS A 103 12.99 -8.29 -11.24
C LYS A 103 13.76 -8.53 -9.94
N THR A 104 14.88 -7.83 -9.73
CA THR A 104 15.63 -7.88 -8.46
C THR A 104 14.81 -7.33 -7.30
N ALA A 105 14.16 -6.16 -7.47
CA ALA A 105 13.33 -5.55 -6.44
C ALA A 105 12.17 -6.48 -6.02
N ILE A 106 11.50 -7.10 -6.99
CA ILE A 106 10.43 -8.06 -6.73
C ILE A 106 10.96 -9.32 -6.03
N SER A 107 12.15 -9.81 -6.40
CA SER A 107 12.79 -10.95 -5.73
C SER A 107 13.06 -10.65 -4.25
N VAL A 108 13.55 -9.45 -3.93
CA VAL A 108 13.76 -9.00 -2.54
C VAL A 108 12.42 -8.92 -1.80
N LEU A 109 11.38 -8.35 -2.41
CA LEU A 109 10.04 -8.29 -1.82
C LEU A 109 9.52 -9.70 -1.51
N LYS A 110 9.59 -10.64 -2.46
CA LYS A 110 9.08 -12.00 -2.31
C LYS A 110 9.82 -12.80 -1.23
N LYS A 111 11.11 -12.55 -1.02
CA LYS A 111 11.87 -13.18 0.07
C LYS A 111 11.35 -12.76 1.46
N ASN A 112 10.75 -11.58 1.57
CA ASN A 112 10.24 -11.03 2.82
C ASN A 112 8.72 -11.21 3.00
N LEU A 113 8.02 -11.74 2.00
CA LEU A 113 6.58 -12.04 2.08
C LEU A 113 6.32 -13.40 2.73
N ASP A 114 5.25 -13.49 3.51
CA ASP A 114 4.69 -14.77 3.97
C ASP A 114 4.33 -15.66 2.76
N GLU A 115 4.39 -16.98 2.92
CA GLU A 115 4.19 -17.93 1.81
C GLU A 115 2.79 -17.83 1.17
N ASP A 116 1.76 -17.60 1.97
CA ASP A 116 0.38 -17.40 1.50
C ASP A 116 0.17 -16.03 0.82
N LYS A 117 1.17 -15.13 0.89
CA LYS A 117 1.09 -13.75 0.41
C LYS A 117 2.06 -13.43 -0.71
N LYS A 118 2.74 -14.43 -1.32
CA LYS A 118 3.75 -14.21 -2.38
C LYS A 118 3.26 -13.44 -3.61
N SER A 119 1.94 -13.38 -3.85
CA SER A 119 1.31 -12.58 -4.91
C SER A 119 0.64 -11.31 -4.40
N ASN A 120 0.59 -11.07 -3.08
CA ASN A 120 -0.09 -9.93 -2.48
C ASN A 120 0.78 -8.66 -2.54
N PHE A 121 1.13 -8.22 -3.74
CA PHE A 121 1.86 -6.98 -3.97
C PHE A 121 1.47 -6.36 -5.31
N GLY A 122 1.84 -5.10 -5.51
CA GLY A 122 1.70 -4.40 -6.77
C GLY A 122 2.97 -3.72 -7.26
N VAL A 123 2.90 -3.20 -8.48
CA VAL A 123 3.97 -2.43 -9.11
C VAL A 123 3.38 -1.16 -9.71
N ASP A 124 4.03 -0.02 -9.44
CA ASP A 124 3.68 1.30 -9.97
C ASP A 124 4.70 1.73 -11.02
N LEU A 125 4.22 2.08 -12.22
CA LEU A 125 5.03 2.66 -13.30
C LEU A 125 4.46 4.02 -13.73
N LEU A 126 5.37 4.93 -14.10
CA LEU A 126 4.98 6.19 -14.74
C LEU A 126 4.88 5.99 -16.24
N ILE A 127 3.67 6.13 -16.78
CA ILE A 127 3.41 6.02 -18.22
C ILE A 127 2.77 7.32 -18.70
N PRO A 128 3.56 8.41 -18.87
CA PRO A 128 3.05 9.65 -19.43
C PRO A 128 2.64 9.45 -20.89
N GLN A 129 1.71 10.28 -21.36
CA GLN A 129 1.47 10.39 -22.80
C GLN A 129 2.73 10.94 -23.48
N VAL A 130 3.26 10.22 -24.46
CA VAL A 130 4.39 10.65 -25.29
C VAL A 130 3.91 10.83 -26.72
N GLY A 131 4.41 11.86 -27.42
CA GLY A 131 4.00 12.21 -28.78
C GLY A 131 2.63 12.89 -28.89
N GLY A 132 2.24 13.26 -30.12
CA GLY A 132 0.97 13.94 -30.40
C GLY A 132 0.81 15.26 -29.62
N SER A 133 -0.30 15.39 -28.90
CA SER A 133 -0.61 16.57 -28.06
C SER A 133 0.09 16.56 -26.69
N ALA A 134 1.12 15.73 -26.48
CA ALA A 134 1.85 15.67 -25.22
C ALA A 134 2.60 16.97 -24.91
N ARG A 135 2.82 17.24 -23.63
CA ARG A 135 3.70 18.34 -23.21
C ARG A 135 5.14 18.02 -23.63
N LYS A 136 5.89 19.02 -24.09
CA LYS A 136 7.32 18.86 -24.47
C LYS A 136 8.20 18.29 -23.35
N THR A 137 7.78 18.43 -22.10
CA THR A 137 8.47 17.91 -20.91
C THR A 137 8.17 16.43 -20.64
N ASN A 138 7.21 15.81 -21.33
CA ASN A 138 6.90 14.40 -21.15
C ASN A 138 8.01 13.57 -21.80
N LYS A 139 8.68 12.75 -20.99
CA LYS A 139 9.65 11.75 -21.42
C LYS A 139 9.06 10.38 -21.12
N ASP A 140 9.34 9.40 -21.98
CA ASP A 140 9.14 7.99 -21.63
C ASP A 140 10.08 7.60 -20.47
N TYR A 141 9.51 7.28 -19.31
CA TYR A 141 10.25 6.83 -18.13
C TYR A 141 10.63 5.35 -18.19
N THR A 142 10.11 4.61 -19.18
CA THR A 142 10.43 3.19 -19.43
C THR A 142 11.56 3.02 -20.45
N GLU A 143 11.97 4.10 -21.13
CA GLU A 143 13.05 4.11 -22.12
C GLU A 143 12.86 3.06 -23.23
N GLY A 144 11.61 2.85 -23.67
CA GLY A 144 11.24 1.85 -24.67
C GLY A 144 11.04 0.43 -24.13
N GLN A 145 11.27 0.19 -22.84
CA GLN A 145 11.23 -1.15 -22.23
C GLN A 145 9.88 -1.50 -21.57
N LEU A 146 8.80 -0.80 -21.92
CA LEU A 146 7.48 -1.02 -21.30
C LEU A 146 7.01 -2.47 -21.43
N GLU A 147 7.19 -3.10 -22.59
CA GLU A 147 6.77 -4.49 -22.81
C GLU A 147 7.50 -5.48 -21.89
N GLU A 148 8.83 -5.35 -21.80
CA GLU A 148 9.65 -6.17 -20.90
C GLU A 148 9.30 -5.95 -19.42
N LEU A 149 8.99 -4.71 -19.03
CA LEU A 149 8.52 -4.39 -17.67
C LEU A 149 7.17 -5.07 -17.39
N VAL A 150 6.25 -5.04 -18.35
CA VAL A 150 4.95 -5.72 -18.24
C VAL A 150 5.14 -7.23 -18.10
N ASP A 151 6.05 -7.83 -18.87
CA ASP A 151 6.36 -9.26 -18.77
C ASP A 151 6.94 -9.63 -17.41
N VAL A 152 7.87 -8.82 -16.87
CA VAL A 152 8.40 -9.02 -15.50
C VAL A 152 7.28 -8.97 -14.46
N ILE A 153 6.32 -8.05 -14.58
CA ILE A 153 5.18 -7.94 -13.67
C ILE A 153 4.30 -9.21 -13.76
N ILE A 154 4.04 -9.70 -14.97
CA ILE A 154 3.24 -10.91 -15.22
C ILE A 154 3.94 -12.16 -14.68
N GLU A 155 5.21 -12.38 -15.04
CA GLU A 155 6.03 -13.49 -14.53
C GLU A 155 6.04 -13.51 -13.00
N SER A 156 6.05 -12.32 -12.40
CA SER A 156 6.04 -12.19 -10.95
C SER A 156 4.69 -12.47 -10.30
N LYS A 157 3.60 -12.59 -11.05
CA LYS A 157 2.24 -12.77 -10.53
C LYS A 157 1.86 -11.67 -9.54
N ALA A 158 2.23 -10.42 -9.85
CA ALA A 158 1.76 -9.27 -9.08
C ALA A 158 0.23 -9.22 -9.13
N LYS A 159 -0.40 -8.76 -8.06
CA LYS A 159 -1.86 -8.67 -7.97
C LYS A 159 -2.40 -7.35 -8.53
N LEU A 160 -1.60 -6.29 -8.47
CA LEU A 160 -2.00 -4.95 -8.89
C LEU A 160 -0.92 -4.27 -9.72
N PHE A 161 -1.29 -3.76 -10.88
CA PHE A 161 -0.53 -2.77 -11.61
C PHE A 161 -1.10 -1.36 -11.34
N VAL A 162 -0.23 -0.39 -11.08
CA VAL A 162 -0.61 1.02 -10.91
C VAL A 162 0.06 1.84 -12.00
N CYS A 163 -0.74 2.60 -12.76
CA CYS A 163 -0.25 3.59 -13.70
C CYS A 163 -0.38 5.00 -13.11
N ALA A 164 0.72 5.75 -13.14
CA ALA A 164 0.75 7.14 -12.72
C ALA A 164 1.21 8.08 -13.85
N VAL A 165 0.96 9.39 -13.67
CA VAL A 165 1.27 10.51 -14.59
C VAL A 165 0.48 10.52 -15.91
N GLY A 166 0.02 9.37 -16.41
CA GLY A 166 -0.82 9.26 -17.60
C GLY A 166 -1.92 8.21 -17.46
N VAL A 167 -2.17 7.49 -18.54
CA VAL A 167 -3.16 6.41 -18.63
C VAL A 167 -2.47 5.24 -19.34
N PRO A 168 -2.61 3.99 -18.87
CA PRO A 168 -1.94 2.88 -19.50
C PRO A 168 -2.49 2.63 -20.92
N PRO A 169 -1.65 2.21 -21.88
CA PRO A 169 -2.12 1.75 -23.18
C PRO A 169 -3.08 0.57 -23.03
N LYS A 170 -4.10 0.49 -23.90
CA LYS A 170 -5.12 -0.57 -23.84
C LYS A 170 -4.53 -1.99 -23.86
N TRP A 171 -3.51 -2.21 -24.70
CA TRP A 171 -2.85 -3.52 -24.79
C TRP A 171 -2.21 -3.95 -23.47
N VAL A 172 -1.72 -3.00 -22.66
CA VAL A 172 -1.14 -3.27 -21.33
C VAL A 172 -2.24 -3.76 -20.40
N VAL A 173 -3.37 -3.05 -20.35
CA VAL A 173 -4.52 -3.42 -19.51
C VAL A 173 -5.06 -4.79 -19.90
N GLU A 174 -5.27 -5.03 -21.20
CA GLU A 174 -5.74 -6.32 -21.71
C GLU A 174 -4.75 -7.47 -21.40
N LYS A 175 -3.44 -7.23 -21.52
CA LYS A 175 -2.41 -8.22 -21.20
C LYS A 175 -2.38 -8.54 -19.70
N PHE A 176 -2.58 -7.55 -18.84
CA PHE A 176 -2.70 -7.74 -17.39
C PHE A 176 -3.97 -8.49 -16.99
N HIS A 177 -5.13 -8.13 -17.56
CA HIS A 177 -6.39 -8.82 -17.29
C HIS A 177 -6.35 -10.31 -17.69
N LYS A 178 -5.74 -10.64 -18.84
CA LYS A 178 -5.51 -12.05 -19.26
C LYS A 178 -4.68 -12.85 -18.24
N ASN A 179 -3.87 -12.18 -17.43
CA ASN A 179 -3.01 -12.78 -16.42
C ASN A 179 -3.54 -12.57 -14.98
N ASN A 180 -4.81 -12.18 -14.82
CA ASN A 180 -5.45 -11.94 -13.52
C ASN A 180 -4.78 -10.83 -12.68
N ILE A 181 -4.21 -9.82 -13.34
CA ILE A 181 -3.61 -8.65 -12.69
C ILE A 181 -4.57 -7.47 -12.83
N LEU A 182 -4.96 -6.89 -11.70
CA LEU A 182 -5.84 -5.71 -11.68
C LEU A 182 -5.05 -4.48 -12.09
N CYS A 183 -5.70 -3.55 -12.78
CA CYS A 183 -5.12 -2.28 -13.22
C CYS A 183 -5.74 -1.10 -12.46
N ALA A 184 -4.90 -0.31 -11.82
CA ALA A 184 -5.28 0.97 -11.23
C ALA A 184 -4.67 2.13 -12.00
N ASN A 185 -5.39 3.25 -12.08
CA ASN A 185 -4.86 4.49 -12.65
C ASN A 185 -4.98 5.66 -11.69
N MET A 186 -3.88 6.40 -11.53
CA MET A 186 -3.85 7.62 -10.74
C MET A 186 -4.42 8.80 -11.52
N VAL A 187 -5.38 9.51 -10.92
CA VAL A 187 -6.09 10.62 -11.54
C VAL A 187 -6.06 11.83 -10.63
N GLY A 188 -5.48 12.94 -11.13
CA GLY A 188 -5.43 14.22 -10.41
C GLY A 188 -6.62 15.16 -10.66
N HIS A 189 -7.47 14.86 -11.65
CA HIS A 189 -8.63 15.70 -12.00
C HIS A 189 -9.76 14.85 -12.61
N PRO A 190 -11.04 15.07 -12.24
CA PRO A 190 -12.18 14.24 -12.69
C PRO A 190 -12.27 14.02 -14.20
N LYS A 191 -11.96 15.05 -15.00
CA LYS A 191 -11.90 14.98 -16.48
C LYS A 191 -11.00 13.87 -17.07
N HIS A 192 -10.10 13.28 -16.28
CA HIS A 192 -9.23 12.19 -16.72
C HIS A 192 -9.79 10.80 -16.42
N VAL A 193 -10.85 10.70 -15.61
CA VAL A 193 -11.48 9.42 -15.24
C VAL A 193 -11.99 8.70 -16.47
N ASP A 194 -12.73 9.39 -17.35
CA ASP A 194 -13.32 8.77 -18.55
C ASP A 194 -12.25 8.15 -19.46
N LYS A 195 -11.10 8.82 -19.60
CA LYS A 195 -9.98 8.28 -20.38
C LYS A 195 -9.44 7.00 -19.79
N ALA A 196 -9.31 6.92 -18.47
CA ALA A 196 -8.85 5.71 -17.78
C ALA A 196 -9.89 4.59 -17.87
N CYS A 197 -11.18 4.90 -17.70
CA CYS A 197 -12.27 3.94 -17.85
C CYS A 197 -12.33 3.34 -19.27
N VAL A 198 -12.12 4.15 -20.32
CA VAL A 198 -12.09 3.68 -21.72
C VAL A 198 -10.95 2.68 -21.96
N GLN A 199 -9.82 2.81 -21.26
CA GLN A 199 -8.73 1.82 -21.35
C GLN A 199 -9.04 0.53 -20.57
N GLY A 200 -10.10 0.51 -19.75
CA GLY A 200 -10.55 -0.67 -19.02
C GLY A 200 -9.92 -0.83 -17.63
N VAL A 201 -9.44 0.23 -16.99
CA VAL A 201 -8.85 0.10 -15.64
C VAL A 201 -9.91 -0.27 -14.59
N ASP A 202 -9.52 -1.09 -13.62
CA ASP A 202 -10.39 -1.60 -12.56
C ASP A 202 -10.56 -0.61 -11.39
N ILE A 203 -9.51 0.17 -11.11
CA ILE A 203 -9.43 1.03 -9.92
C ILE A 203 -8.99 2.45 -10.33
N ILE A 204 -9.68 3.47 -9.81
CA ILE A 204 -9.27 4.87 -9.92
C ILE A 204 -8.67 5.32 -8.59
N ILE A 205 -7.42 5.79 -8.64
CA ILE A 205 -6.71 6.38 -7.51
C ILE A 205 -6.80 7.90 -7.64
N ALA A 206 -7.76 8.52 -6.96
CA ALA A 206 -7.95 9.97 -6.93
C ALA A 206 -6.85 10.70 -6.13
N GLN A 207 -5.88 11.31 -6.81
CA GLN A 207 -4.81 12.06 -6.17
C GLN A 207 -5.17 13.54 -6.03
N GLY A 208 -5.42 14.00 -4.81
CA GLY A 208 -5.68 15.42 -4.52
C GLY A 208 -4.40 16.24 -4.35
N GLU A 209 -4.45 17.54 -4.68
CA GLU A 209 -3.42 18.49 -4.28
C GLU A 209 -3.65 18.95 -2.83
N GLN A 210 -2.66 18.78 -1.97
CA GLN A 210 -2.73 19.32 -0.61
C GLN A 210 -2.33 20.80 -0.63
N LYS A 211 -3.31 21.72 -0.56
CA LYS A 211 -3.00 23.13 -0.33
C LYS A 211 -2.34 23.31 1.04
N LYS A 212 -1.17 23.95 1.07
CA LYS A 212 -0.65 24.55 2.31
C LYS A 212 -1.64 25.63 2.74
N ARG A 213 -2.31 25.42 3.87
CA ARG A 213 -3.17 26.42 4.51
C ARG A 213 -2.29 27.63 4.85
N GLY A 214 -2.41 28.73 4.12
CA GLY A 214 -1.66 29.97 4.44
C GLY A 214 -1.38 31.02 3.36
N ARG A 215 -1.78 30.89 2.10
CA ARG A 215 -1.76 32.02 1.14
C ARG A 215 -3.02 32.02 0.27
N GLY A 216 -3.75 33.13 0.33
CA GLY A 216 -5.03 33.33 -0.34
C GLY A 216 -4.94 33.27 -1.86
N GLY A 217 -6.09 32.99 -2.49
CA GLY A 217 -6.31 33.10 -3.93
C GLY A 217 -6.82 31.82 -4.58
N GLY A 218 -8.13 31.76 -4.86
CA GLY A 218 -8.75 30.84 -5.81
C GLY A 218 -9.33 29.54 -5.23
N LYS A 219 -10.66 29.50 -5.10
CA LYS A 219 -11.44 28.26 -4.94
C LYS A 219 -11.05 27.29 -6.07
N LYS A 220 -10.55 26.11 -5.71
CA LYS A 220 -10.47 24.96 -6.62
C LYS A 220 -10.95 23.77 -5.82
N ASN A 221 -12.07 23.23 -6.27
CA ASN A 221 -12.95 22.37 -5.51
C ASN A 221 -12.26 21.05 -5.15
N PHE A 222 -12.34 20.68 -3.87
CA PHE A 222 -12.27 19.28 -3.49
C PHE A 222 -13.53 18.62 -4.06
N PHE A 223 -13.37 17.69 -5.00
CA PHE A 223 -14.49 16.89 -5.52
C PHE A 223 -14.21 15.43 -5.17
N PHE A 224 -14.95 14.93 -4.17
CA PHE A 224 -15.10 13.50 -3.93
C PHE A 224 -15.98 12.95 -5.05
N PHE A 225 -15.48 12.02 -5.86
CA PHE A 225 -16.35 11.25 -6.75
C PHE A 225 -16.71 9.95 -6.04
N TRP A 226 -17.93 9.90 -5.50
CA TRP A 226 -18.58 8.66 -5.11
C TRP A 226 -19.36 8.17 -6.34
N ASN A 227 -18.86 7.12 -6.99
CA ASN A 227 -19.66 6.34 -7.92
C ASN A 227 -19.56 4.88 -7.48
N ARG A 228 -20.67 4.14 -7.54
CA ARG A 228 -20.89 2.79 -6.96
C ARG A 228 -19.87 1.70 -7.39
N LYS A 229 -18.86 2.04 -8.20
CA LYS A 229 -17.84 1.16 -8.76
C LYS A 229 -16.39 1.49 -8.37
N PHE A 230 -16.10 2.61 -7.69
CA PHE A 230 -14.72 3.01 -7.35
C PHE A 230 -14.55 3.32 -5.86
N TYR A 231 -13.52 2.75 -5.23
CA TYR A 231 -13.30 2.80 -3.78
C TYR A 231 -11.86 3.24 -3.46
N PHE A 232 -11.73 4.25 -2.60
CA PHE A 232 -10.50 5.00 -2.34
C PHE A 232 -10.20 5.05 -0.83
N PHE A 233 -8.95 4.80 -0.42
CA PHE A 233 -8.37 5.22 0.87
C PHE A 233 -6.83 5.32 0.74
N LEU A 234 -6.24 6.45 1.15
CA LEU A 234 -4.79 6.62 1.31
C LEU A 234 -4.52 7.44 2.59
N PHE A 235 -3.69 6.91 3.49
CA PHE A 235 -3.20 7.62 4.68
C PHE A 235 -1.87 8.34 4.37
N PHE A 236 -1.68 9.54 4.92
CA PHE A 236 -0.42 10.28 4.91
C PHE A 236 0.10 10.40 6.34
N PHE A 237 1.32 9.92 6.62
CA PHE A 237 2.02 10.23 7.87
C PHE A 237 2.89 11.49 7.69
N PRO A 238 2.75 12.52 8.54
CA PRO A 238 3.65 13.67 8.50
C PRO A 238 5.01 13.29 9.09
N SER A 239 6.05 13.18 8.25
CA SER A 239 7.43 13.13 8.72
C SER A 239 7.81 14.50 9.31
N LYS A 240 7.92 14.59 10.63
CA LYS A 240 8.46 15.78 11.32
C LYS A 240 9.96 15.90 11.02
N LYS A 241 10.38 16.88 10.23
CA LYS A 241 11.73 17.44 10.34
C LYS A 241 11.77 18.37 11.56
N ILE A 242 12.38 17.91 12.64
CA ILE A 242 12.80 18.79 13.75
C ILE A 242 13.89 19.71 13.20
N ARG A 243 13.54 20.97 12.92
CA ARG A 243 14.52 22.04 12.71
C ARG A 243 15.04 22.47 14.09
N LYS A 244 16.30 22.18 14.40
CA LYS A 244 17.00 22.85 15.51
C LYS A 244 17.03 24.36 15.22
N LYS A 245 16.41 25.14 16.09
CA LYS A 245 16.51 26.60 16.13
C LYS A 245 17.96 26.93 16.50
N LYS A 246 18.68 27.70 15.67
CA LYS A 246 19.90 28.37 16.12
C LYS A 246 19.46 29.52 17.01
N GLU A 247 19.85 29.48 18.27
CA GLU A 247 19.79 30.64 19.17
C GLU A 247 20.81 31.68 18.68
N LYS A 248 20.38 32.94 18.73
CA LYS A 248 21.21 34.14 18.63
C LYS A 248 21.39 34.66 20.04
#